data_AF-A0A2E0RQB7-F1
#
_entry.id   AF-A0A2E0RQB7-F1
#
_cell.length_a   1.000
_cell.length_b   1.000
_cell.length_c   1.000
_cell.angle_alpha   90.00
_cell.angle_beta   90.00
_cell.angle_gamma   90.00
#
_symmetry.space_group_name_H-M   'P 1'
#
loop_
_entity.id
_entity.type
_entity.pdbx_description
1 polymer ?
#
loop_
_entity_poly.entity_id
_entity_poly.type
_entity_poly.pdbx_seq_one_letter_code
_entity_poly.pdbx_strand_id
1 'polypeptide(L)'
;MKKQDEGFTLIELLIVIVILGILAAVVVFAVGGITDQGQESSCDAEKKTVEVALEAYRAQTGDYPATMADLTAEDAEFLRDDPSWYDINGDGELLAPSPAPNGDTTNPCTV
;
A
#
# COMPACT_ATOMS: atom_id res chain seq x y z
N MET A 1 52.13 -32.36 9.86
CA MET A 1 51.10 -32.42 8.81
C MET A 1 50.98 -31.03 8.19
N LYS A 2 51.45 -30.82 6.96
CA LYS A 2 51.30 -29.54 6.26
C LYS A 2 49.92 -29.51 5.62
N LYS A 3 49.07 -28.59 6.07
CA LYS A 3 47.80 -28.26 5.41
C LYS A 3 48.13 -27.60 4.07
N GLN A 4 47.49 -28.05 2.99
CA GLN A 4 47.53 -27.39 1.70
C GLN A 4 46.48 -26.27 1.77
N ASP A 5 46.94 -25.02 1.81
CA ASP A 5 46.06 -23.87 1.60
C ASP A 5 45.80 -23.78 0.09
N GLU A 6 44.63 -24.27 -0.33
CA GLU A 6 44.14 -24.11 -1.69
C GLU A 6 43.69 -22.65 -1.87
N GLY A 7 44.44 -21.89 -2.67
CA GLY A 7 44.11 -20.50 -2.97
C GLY A 7 43.00 -20.42 -4.03
N PHE A 8 42.02 -19.55 -3.78
CA PHE A 8 40.99 -19.18 -4.76
C PHE A 8 41.63 -18.68 -6.05
N THR A 9 41.08 -19.11 -7.19
CA THR A 9 41.57 -18.65 -8.49
C THR A 9 40.98 -17.27 -8.81
N LEU A 10 41.75 -16.38 -9.44
CA LEU A 10 41.24 -15.05 -9.83
C LEU A 10 40.03 -15.13 -10.77
N ILE A 11 39.98 -16.17 -11.60
CA ILE A 11 38.87 -16.42 -12.53
C ILE A 11 37.58 -16.79 -11.81
N GLU A 12 37.68 -17.48 -10.68
CA GLU A 12 36.54 -17.89 -9.86
C GLU A 12 35.86 -16.67 -9.23
N LEU A 13 36.63 -15.73 -8.69
CA LEU A 13 36.08 -14.46 -8.22
C LEU A 13 35.52 -13.59 -9.35
N LEU A 14 36.14 -13.60 -10.54
CA LEU A 14 35.69 -12.82 -11.68
C LEU A 14 34.30 -13.27 -12.16
N ILE A 15 34.07 -14.59 -12.28
CA ILE A 15 32.77 -15.10 -12.72
C ILE A 15 31.68 -14.78 -11.69
N VAL A 16 32.00 -14.85 -10.39
CA VAL A 16 31.04 -14.54 -9.32
C VAL A 16 30.55 -13.10 -9.39
N ILE A 17 31.44 -12.12 -9.53
CA ILE A 17 31.02 -10.71 -9.62
C ILE A 17 30.22 -10.41 -10.88
N VAL A 18 30.50 -11.11 -11.99
CA VAL A 18 29.73 -11.00 -13.23
C VAL A 18 28.30 -11.51 -13.02
N ILE A 19 28.15 -12.69 -12.41
CA ILE A 19 26.83 -13.26 -12.10
C ILE A 19 26.08 -12.35 -11.13
N LEU A 20 26.74 -11.84 -10.07
CA LEU A 20 26.13 -10.91 -9.11
C LEU A 20 25.69 -9.61 -9.79
N GLY A 21 26.45 -9.09 -10.74
CA GLY A 21 26.09 -7.90 -11.52
C GLY A 21 24.82 -8.10 -12.36
N ILE A 22 24.71 -9.25 -13.03
CA ILE A 22 23.51 -9.59 -13.84
C ILE A 22 22.29 -9.76 -12.93
N LEU A 23 22.43 -10.50 -11.82
CA LEU A 23 21.32 -10.72 -10.88
C LEU A 23 20.85 -9.41 -10.25
N ALA A 24 21.78 -8.54 -9.83
CA ALA A 24 21.45 -7.24 -9.24
C ALA A 24 20.64 -6.36 -10.21
N ALA A 25 21.01 -6.31 -11.48
CA ALA A 25 20.29 -5.53 -12.49
C ALA A 25 18.84 -6.00 -12.67
N VAL A 26 18.60 -7.32 -12.74
CA VAL A 26 17.26 -7.89 -12.88
C VAL A 26 16.39 -7.59 -11.64
N VAL A 27 16.97 -7.71 -10.44
CA VAL A 27 16.25 -7.46 -9.18
C VAL A 27 15.77 -6.01 -9.08
N VAL A 28 16.57 -5.03 -9.49
CA VAL A 28 16.17 -3.61 -9.45
C VAL A 28 14.91 -3.36 -10.27
N PHE A 29 14.83 -3.88 -11.50
CA PHE A 29 13.64 -3.74 -12.34
C PHE A 29 12.45 -4.53 -11.79
N ALA A 30 12.67 -5.70 -11.18
CA ALA A 30 11.61 -6.52 -10.62
C ALA A 30 10.97 -5.89 -9.37
N VAL A 31 11.76 -5.27 -8.48
CA VAL A 31 11.26 -4.70 -7.22
C VAL A 31 10.43 -3.44 -7.46
N GLY A 32 10.80 -2.60 -8.44
CA GLY A 32 10.05 -1.37 -8.74
C GLY A 32 8.58 -1.62 -9.09
N GLY A 33 8.26 -2.65 -9.87
CA GLY A 33 6.87 -2.97 -10.20
C GLY A 33 6.06 -3.57 -9.04
N ILE A 34 6.71 -4.17 -8.04
CA ILE A 34 6.02 -4.79 -6.90
C ILE A 34 5.51 -3.73 -5.93
N THR A 35 6.26 -2.64 -5.74
CA THR A 35 5.84 -1.55 -4.85
C THR A 35 4.60 -0.85 -5.38
N ASP A 36 4.55 -0.62 -6.69
CA ASP A 36 3.42 0.05 -7.34
C ASP A 36 2.16 -0.84 -7.26
N GLN A 37 2.30 -2.14 -7.55
CA GLN A 37 1.18 -3.08 -7.44
C GLN A 37 0.67 -3.24 -6.00
N GLY A 38 1.59 -3.24 -5.03
CA GLY A 38 1.24 -3.30 -3.61
C GLY A 38 0.48 -2.06 -3.15
N GLN A 39 0.83 -0.89 -3.69
CA GLN A 39 0.13 0.37 -3.41
C GLN A 39 -1.28 0.37 -4.02
N GLU A 40 -1.43 -0.02 -5.29
CA GLU A 40 -2.74 -0.15 -5.95
C GLU A 40 -3.66 -1.13 -5.20
N SER A 41 -3.12 -2.29 -4.82
CA SER A 41 -3.88 -3.29 -4.05
C SER A 41 -4.30 -2.77 -2.66
N SER A 42 -3.48 -1.92 -2.02
CA SER A 42 -3.82 -1.32 -0.74
C SER A 42 -4.95 -0.31 -0.89
N CYS A 43 -4.89 0.53 -1.93
CA CYS A 43 -5.92 1.50 -2.25
C CYS A 43 -7.27 0.83 -2.53
N ASP A 44 -7.29 -0.22 -3.36
CA ASP A 44 -8.51 -0.98 -3.65
C ASP A 44 -9.11 -1.64 -2.40
N ALA A 45 -8.25 -2.16 -1.52
CA ALA A 45 -8.69 -2.77 -0.27
C ALA A 45 -9.27 -1.74 0.70
N GLU A 46 -8.63 -0.57 0.86
CA GLU A 46 -9.16 0.54 1.67
C GLU A 46 -10.48 1.04 1.11
N LYS A 47 -10.56 1.33 -0.20
CA LYS A 47 -11.78 1.79 -0.86
C LYS A 47 -12.96 0.86 -0.57
N LYS A 48 -12.76 -0.44 -0.78
CA LYS A 48 -13.79 -1.45 -0.55
C LYS A 48 -14.18 -1.54 0.92
N THR A 49 -13.23 -1.35 1.83
CA THR A 49 -13.50 -1.33 3.27
C THR A 49 -14.42 -0.17 3.63
N VAL A 50 -14.18 1.02 3.07
CA VAL A 50 -15.07 2.20 3.27
C VAL A 50 -16.44 1.98 2.65
N GLU A 51 -16.53 1.45 1.43
CA GLU A 51 -17.83 1.13 0.80
C GLU A 51 -18.67 0.17 1.66
N VAL A 52 -18.06 -0.89 2.20
CA VAL A 52 -18.73 -1.82 3.10
C VAL A 52 -19.17 -1.13 4.39
N ALA A 53 -18.35 -0.23 4.95
CA ALA A 53 -18.71 0.54 6.14
C ALA A 53 -19.88 1.50 5.87
N LEU A 54 -19.92 2.16 4.71
CA LEU A 54 -21.03 3.01 4.28
C LEU A 54 -22.35 2.24 4.17
N GLU A 55 -22.31 1.07 3.52
CA GLU A 55 -23.48 0.20 3.40
C GLU A 55 -23.95 -0.32 4.76
N ALA A 56 -23.00 -0.71 5.62
CA ALA A 56 -23.29 -1.18 6.97
C ALA A 56 -23.92 -0.07 7.84
N TYR A 57 -23.40 1.16 7.77
CA TYR A 57 -23.97 2.30 8.47
C TYR A 57 -25.40 2.56 8.03
N ARG A 58 -25.63 2.64 6.71
CA ARG A 58 -26.97 2.83 6.14
C ARG A 58 -27.94 1.71 6.50
N ALA A 59 -27.47 0.46 6.58
CA ALA A 59 -28.29 -0.66 6.99
C ALA A 59 -28.77 -0.55 8.45
N GLN A 60 -28.02 0.14 9.32
CA GLN A 60 -28.37 0.33 10.74
C GLN A 60 -29.16 1.61 11.00
N THR A 61 -28.79 2.71 10.37
CA THR A 61 -29.35 4.05 10.66
C THR A 61 -30.42 4.48 9.66
N GLY A 62 -30.46 3.86 8.47
CA GLY A 62 -31.36 4.20 7.38
C GLY A 62 -30.81 5.22 6.38
N ASP A 63 -29.76 5.96 6.77
CA ASP A 63 -29.14 7.03 5.98
C ASP A 63 -27.62 6.80 5.86
N TYR A 64 -26.98 7.41 4.86
CA TYR A 64 -25.52 7.39 4.79
C TYR A 64 -24.90 8.31 5.87
N PRO A 65 -23.68 8.00 6.34
CA PRO A 65 -23.01 8.87 7.30
C PRO A 65 -22.64 10.20 6.64
N ALA A 66 -22.75 11.29 7.39
CA ALA A 66 -22.48 12.63 6.86
C ALA A 66 -20.97 12.91 6.75
N THR A 67 -20.17 12.28 7.61
CA THR A 67 -18.74 12.48 7.74
C THR A 67 -18.03 11.18 8.13
N MET A 68 -16.72 11.09 7.86
CA MET A 68 -15.90 9.94 8.28
C MET A 68 -15.89 9.72 9.80
N ALA A 69 -16.15 10.78 10.59
CA ALA A 69 -16.28 10.68 12.04
C ALA A 69 -17.46 9.78 12.45
N ASP A 70 -18.53 9.72 11.66
CA ASP A 70 -19.70 8.89 11.95
C ASP A 70 -19.40 7.39 11.77
N LEU A 71 -18.38 7.05 10.95
CA LEU A 71 -17.92 5.68 10.73
C LEU A 71 -16.87 5.22 11.76
N THR A 72 -16.11 6.16 12.33
CA THR A 72 -15.01 5.90 13.27
C THR A 72 -15.37 6.19 14.73
N ALA A 73 -16.59 6.67 14.98
CA ALA A 73 -17.08 6.92 16.33
C ALA A 73 -17.04 5.64 17.19
N GLU A 74 -16.67 5.80 18.47
CA GLU A 74 -16.50 4.68 19.41
C GLU A 74 -17.77 3.83 19.59
N ASP A 75 -18.95 4.41 19.36
CA ASP A 75 -20.24 3.72 19.48
C ASP A 75 -20.72 3.08 18.16
N ALA A 76 -20.11 3.43 17.03
CA ALA A 76 -20.54 3.03 15.70
C ALA A 76 -19.71 1.84 15.15
N GLU A 77 -18.42 1.76 15.50
CA GLU A 77 -17.49 0.65 15.21
C GLU A 77 -17.50 0.12 13.75
N PHE A 78 -17.82 0.96 12.76
CA PHE A 78 -17.83 0.54 11.35
C PHE A 78 -16.43 0.53 10.75
N LEU A 79 -15.61 1.51 11.11
CA LEU A 79 -14.20 1.62 10.76
C LEU A 79 -13.37 1.75 12.03
N ARG A 80 -12.23 1.06 12.04
CA ARG A 80 -11.30 1.11 13.18
C ARG A 80 -10.42 2.35 13.17
N ASP A 81 -10.08 2.83 11.98
CA ASP A 81 -9.17 3.94 11.72
C ASP A 81 -9.68 4.69 10.47
N ASP A 82 -9.42 6.01 10.39
CA ASP A 82 -9.80 6.84 9.26
C ASP A 82 -8.87 6.56 8.04
N PRO A 83 -9.40 6.20 6.85
CA PRO A 83 -8.61 6.05 5.65
C PRO A 83 -7.88 7.35 5.29
N SER A 84 -6.62 7.19 4.89
CA SER A 84 -5.80 8.35 4.53
C SER A 84 -6.25 9.00 3.23
N TRP A 85 -6.57 8.23 2.19
CA TRP A 85 -6.80 8.76 0.83
C TRP A 85 -8.27 8.80 0.39
N TYR A 86 -9.20 8.59 1.32
CA TYR A 86 -10.64 8.58 1.04
C TYR A 86 -11.39 9.40 2.09
N ASP A 87 -12.39 10.14 1.64
CA ASP A 87 -13.37 10.85 2.46
C ASP A 87 -14.77 10.56 1.91
N ILE A 88 -15.82 10.93 2.64
CA ILE A 88 -17.20 10.69 2.25
C ILE A 88 -18.04 11.96 2.27
N ASN A 89 -19.10 11.96 1.47
CA ASN A 89 -20.22 12.89 1.67
C ASN A 89 -21.43 12.18 2.27
N GLY A 90 -22.40 12.96 2.75
CA GLY A 90 -23.68 12.46 3.28
C GLY A 90 -24.57 11.74 2.26
N ASP A 91 -24.15 11.68 0.99
CA ASP A 91 -24.85 10.97 -0.08
C ASP A 91 -24.29 9.55 -0.30
N GLY A 92 -23.24 9.16 0.44
CA GLY A 92 -22.59 7.84 0.34
C GLY A 92 -21.60 7.72 -0.82
N GLU A 93 -21.12 8.84 -1.36
CA GLU A 93 -20.08 8.86 -2.39
C GLU A 93 -18.69 9.00 -1.75
N LEU A 94 -17.73 8.30 -2.34
CA LEU A 94 -16.31 8.44 -1.99
C LEU A 94 -15.70 9.64 -2.69
N LEU A 95 -15.00 10.46 -1.91
CA LEU A 95 -14.32 11.67 -2.34
C LEU A 95 -12.83 11.60 -2.01
N ALA A 96 -12.05 12.48 -2.62
CA ALA A 96 -10.68 12.71 -2.20
C ALA A 96 -10.68 13.55 -0.91
N PRO A 97 -9.83 13.23 0.08
CA PRO A 97 -9.77 13.95 1.35
C PRO A 97 -9.34 15.41 1.16
N SER A 98 -9.90 16.30 1.98
CA SER A 98 -9.56 17.73 2.00
C SER A 98 -9.35 18.21 3.45
N PRO A 99 -8.12 18.60 3.87
CA PRO A 99 -6.88 18.65 3.08
C PRO A 99 -6.28 17.27 2.82
N ALA A 100 -5.44 17.18 1.79
CA ALA A 100 -4.80 15.91 1.43
C ALA A 100 -3.80 15.44 2.53
N PRO A 101 -3.57 14.12 2.67
CA PRO A 101 -2.72 13.56 3.72
C PRO A 101 -1.32 14.12 3.68
N ASN A 102 -0.81 14.56 4.83
CA ASN A 102 0.53 15.16 4.95
C ASN A 102 0.79 16.36 4.01
N GLY A 103 -0.25 16.98 3.44
CA GLY A 103 -0.14 18.03 2.42
C GLY A 103 0.22 17.52 1.02
N ASP A 104 0.21 16.21 0.80
CA ASP A 104 0.50 15.59 -0.50
C ASP A 104 -0.78 15.48 -1.34
N THR A 105 -0.86 16.25 -2.43
CA THR A 105 -2.00 16.21 -3.35
C THR A 105 -1.89 15.12 -4.41
N THR A 106 -0.79 14.37 -4.46
CA THR A 106 -0.64 13.23 -5.38
C THR A 106 -1.27 12.00 -4.76
N ASN A 107 -2.55 11.76 -5.07
CA ASN A 107 -3.25 10.59 -4.57
C ASN A 107 -2.68 9.32 -5.26
N PRO A 108 -1.97 8.45 -4.52
CA PRO A 108 -1.39 7.22 -5.06
C PRO A 108 -2.45 6.20 -5.47
N CYS A 109 -3.71 6.44 -5.13
CA CYS A 109 -4.86 5.63 -5.53
C CYS A 109 -5.53 6.15 -6.82
N THR A 110 -4.99 7.20 -7.46
CA THR A 110 -5.53 7.80 -8.69
C THR A 110 -4.56 7.81 -9.86
N VAL A 111 -3.38 7.18 -9.71
CA VAL A 111 -2.37 7.05 -10.77
C VAL A 111 -2.70 5.93 -11.75
#